data_AF-A0A2E8JHL0-F1
#
_entry.id   AF-A0A2E8JHL0-F1
#
_cell.length_a   1.000
_cell.length_b   1.000
_cell.length_c   1.000
_cell.angle_alpha   90.00
_cell.angle_beta   90.00
_cell.angle_gamma   90.00
#
_symmetry.space_group_name_H-M   'P 1'
#
loop_
_entity.id
_entity.type
_entity.pdbx_description
1 polymer ?
#
loop_
_entity_poly.entity_id
_entity_poly.type
_entity_poly.pdbx_seq_one_letter_code
_entity_poly.pdbx_strand_id
1 'polypeptide(L)'
;VFFICGAFTGLIGTTFGVILGCLFAIYIDPIFSLVNYLAGGGVWDPSIRGIYSIPAELHLNDVLSAVFLSLGLSFGVTFFPARRAARMNPVEALRYE
;
A
#
# COMPACT_ATOMS: atom_id res chain seq x y z
N VAL A 1 -17.78 7.46 -15.87
CA VAL A 1 -16.72 8.36 -15.34
C VAL A 1 -16.24 7.93 -13.96
N PHE A 2 -17.10 7.89 -12.93
CA PHE A 2 -16.69 7.52 -11.56
C PHE A 2 -15.92 6.19 -11.41
N PHE A 3 -16.35 5.14 -12.12
CA PHE A 3 -15.64 3.86 -12.10
C PHE A 3 -14.22 3.94 -12.71
N ILE A 4 -14.07 4.65 -13.83
CA ILE A 4 -12.77 4.85 -14.50
C ILE A 4 -11.83 5.68 -13.64
N CYS A 5 -12.32 6.76 -13.01
CA CYS A 5 -11.50 7.56 -12.10
C CYS A 5 -11.06 6.74 -10.88
N GLY A 6 -11.95 5.94 -10.28
CA GLY A 6 -11.59 5.08 -9.14
C GLY A 6 -10.61 3.96 -9.53
N ALA A 7 -10.80 3.33 -10.70
CA ALA A 7 -9.88 2.32 -11.21
C ALA A 7 -8.47 2.89 -11.48
N PHE A 8 -8.38 4.08 -12.07
CA PHE A 8 -7.10 4.76 -12.31
C PHE A 8 -6.37 5.11 -11.01
N THR A 9 -7.08 5.71 -10.04
CA THR A 9 -6.50 6.03 -8.74
C THR A 9 -6.05 4.77 -8.01
N GLY A 10 -6.81 3.68 -8.12
CA GLY A 10 -6.44 2.38 -7.56
C GLY A 10 -5.17 1.80 -8.17
N LEU A 11 -5.07 1.80 -9.50
CA LEU A 11 -3.90 1.30 -10.22
C LEU A 11 -2.63 2.08 -9.84
N ILE A 12 -2.72 3.41 -9.83
CA ILE A 12 -1.60 4.29 -9.46
C ILE A 12 -1.21 4.03 -7.99
N GLY A 13 -2.20 3.98 -7.08
CA GLY A 13 -1.96 3.71 -5.67
C GLY A 13 -1.28 2.37 -5.40
N THR A 14 -1.72 1.29 -6.03
CA THR A 14 -1.08 -0.02 -5.89
C THR A 14 0.34 -0.02 -6.47
N THR A 15 0.53 0.60 -7.64
CA THR A 15 1.87 0.67 -8.27
C THR A 15 2.87 1.40 -7.38
N PHE A 16 2.50 2.58 -6.88
CA PHE A 16 3.35 3.34 -5.96
C PHE A 16 3.56 2.62 -4.62
N GLY A 17 2.51 1.99 -4.08
CA GLY A 17 2.59 1.25 -2.82
C GLY A 17 3.53 0.05 -2.90
N VAL A 18 3.49 -0.70 -4.00
CA VAL A 18 4.38 -1.85 -4.24
C VAL A 18 5.82 -1.40 -4.42
N ILE A 19 6.06 -0.36 -5.24
CA ILE A 19 7.40 0.18 -5.44
C ILE A 19 7.99 0.67 -4.11
N LEU A 20 7.25 1.46 -3.35
CA LEU A 20 7.70 1.95 -2.04
C LEU A 20 7.89 0.82 -1.04
N GLY A 21 7.00 -0.17 -1.00
CA GLY A 21 7.12 -1.34 -0.11
C GLY A 21 8.34 -2.19 -0.42
N CYS A 22 8.59 -2.50 -1.70
CA CYS A 22 9.79 -3.22 -2.12
C CYS A 22 11.06 -2.43 -1.83
N LEU A 23 11.05 -1.11 -2.09
CA LEU A 23 12.19 -0.24 -1.76
C LEU A 23 12.45 -0.24 -0.26
N PHE A 24 11.41 -0.14 0.57
CA PHE A 24 11.53 -0.16 2.02
C PHE A 24 12.11 -1.48 2.53
N ALA A 25 11.69 -2.60 1.96
CA ALA A 25 12.23 -3.92 2.31
C ALA A 25 13.71 -4.08 1.93
N ILE A 26 14.12 -3.59 0.76
CA ILE A 26 15.53 -3.63 0.31
C ILE A 26 16.41 -2.71 1.18
N TYR A 27 15.88 -1.55 1.57
CA TYR A 27 16.61 -0.54 2.35
C TYR A 27 16.38 -0.66 3.86
N ILE A 28 15.90 -1.81 4.35
CA ILE A 28 15.61 -1.95 5.77
C ILE A 28 16.86 -1.85 6.64
N ASP A 29 18.00 -2.39 6.19
CA ASP A 29 19.28 -2.30 6.91
C ASP A 29 19.76 -0.85 7.15
N PRO A 30 19.84 0.03 6.12
CA PRO A 30 20.20 1.43 6.34
C PRO A 30 19.14 2.22 7.12
N ILE A 31 17.85 1.91 6.99
CA ILE A 31 16.80 2.52 7.82
C ILE A 31 17.04 2.18 9.29
N PHE A 32 17.36 0.92 9.57
CA PHE A 32 17.71 0.48 10.90
C PHE A 32 18.99 1.20 11.38
N SER A 33 20.05 1.25 10.58
CA SER A 33 21.27 1.99 10.96
C SER A 33 21.00 3.46 11.30
N LEU A 34 20.13 4.14 10.56
CA LEU A 34 19.77 5.54 10.78
C LEU A 34 18.96 5.72 12.07
N VAL A 35 17.98 4.85 12.34
CA VAL A 35 17.21 4.86 13.59
C VAL A 35 18.09 4.59 14.80
N ASN A 36 19.03 3.65 14.70
CA ASN A 36 19.97 3.34 15.78
C ASN A 36 20.92 4.52 16.08
N TYR A 37 21.37 5.23 15.04
CA TYR A 37 22.15 6.45 15.18
C TYR A 37 21.35 7.57 15.88
N LEU A 38 20.10 7.78 15.45
CA LEU A 38 19.19 8.75 16.07
C LEU A 38 18.82 8.40 17.52
N ALA A 39 18.72 7.11 17.83
CA ALA A 39 18.40 6.61 19.18
C ALA A 39 19.58 6.66 20.15
N GLY A 40 20.73 7.23 19.76
CA GLY A 40 21.88 7.46 20.65
C GLY A 40 22.96 6.38 20.60
N GLY A 41 22.89 5.44 19.64
CA GLY A 41 23.92 4.43 19.40
C GLY A 41 23.97 3.34 20.49
N GLY A 42 23.36 2.19 20.22
CA GLY A 42 23.43 1.02 21.11
C GLY A 42 22.12 0.26 21.31
N VAL A 43 21.02 0.67 20.65
CA VAL A 43 19.73 -0.05 20.71
C VAL A 43 19.80 -1.39 19.98
N TRP A 44 20.63 -1.46 18.93
CA TRP A 44 20.98 -2.69 18.23
C TRP A 44 22.46 -3.00 18.42
N ASP A 45 22.81 -3.56 19.58
CA ASP A 45 24.09 -4.22 19.80
C ASP A 45 23.99 -5.71 19.39
N PRO A 46 24.62 -6.13 18.28
CA PRO A 46 24.56 -7.51 17.78
C PRO A 46 25.11 -8.53 18.79
N SER A 47 25.99 -8.08 19.71
CA SER A 47 26.65 -8.96 20.69
C SER A 47 25.76 -9.37 21.86
N ILE A 48 24.74 -8.55 22.20
CA ILE A 48 23.88 -8.78 23.38
C ILE A 48 22.57 -9.50 22.97
N ARG A 49 22.10 -9.33 21.73
CA ARG A 49 20.86 -9.97 21.24
C ARG A 49 21.08 -11.19 20.33
N GLY A 50 22.30 -11.45 19.84
CA GLY A 50 22.61 -12.64 19.03
C GLY A 50 21.94 -12.68 17.65
N ILE A 51 21.25 -11.61 17.24
CA ILE A 51 20.62 -11.46 15.92
C ILE A 51 21.56 -10.60 15.07
N TYR A 52 22.43 -11.26 14.31
CA TYR A 52 23.49 -10.62 13.51
C TYR A 52 22.97 -9.90 12.24
N SER A 53 21.76 -10.23 11.81
CA SER A 53 21.09 -9.64 10.65
C SER A 53 19.63 -10.07 10.70
N ILE A 54 18.68 -9.16 10.49
CA ILE A 54 17.32 -9.56 10.12
C ILE A 54 17.37 -9.69 8.61
N PRO A 55 17.51 -10.91 8.04
CA PRO A 55 17.54 -11.05 6.59
C PRO A 55 16.17 -10.58 6.08
N ALA A 56 16.18 -9.46 5.37
CA ALA A 56 15.01 -8.93 4.69
C ALA A 56 14.75 -9.80 3.46
N GLU A 57 14.23 -11.01 3.66
CA GLU A 57 13.89 -11.90 2.57
C GLU A 57 12.61 -11.41 1.91
N LEU A 58 12.76 -10.74 0.77
CA LEU A 58 11.63 -10.33 -0.05
C LEU A 58 11.03 -11.55 -0.75
N HIS A 59 10.01 -12.17 -0.13
CA HIS A 59 9.28 -13.27 -0.77
C HIS A 59 8.33 -12.72 -1.83
N LEU A 60 8.48 -13.18 -3.08
CA LEU A 60 7.59 -12.83 -4.18
C LEU A 60 6.10 -13.13 -3.86
N ASN A 61 5.84 -14.17 -3.08
CA ASN A 61 4.48 -14.52 -2.64
C ASN A 61 3.83 -13.45 -1.75
N ASP A 62 4.62 -12.79 -0.89
CA ASP A 62 4.12 -11.73 -0.01
C ASP A 62 3.84 -10.47 -0.81
N VAL A 63 4.71 -10.15 -1.78
CA VAL A 63 4.50 -9.04 -2.72
C VAL A 63 3.24 -9.27 -3.57
N LEU A 64 3.08 -10.47 -4.14
CA LEU A 64 1.89 -10.84 -4.90
C LEU A 64 0.61 -10.76 -4.05
N SER A 65 0.64 -11.29 -2.83
CA SER A 65 -0.51 -11.24 -1.91
C SER A 65 -0.88 -9.81 -1.53
N ALA A 66 0.11 -8.94 -1.27
CA ALA A 66 -0.09 -7.52 -1.02
C ALA A 66 -0.69 -6.79 -2.22
N VAL A 67 -0.22 -7.09 -3.45
CA VAL A 67 -0.79 -6.57 -4.70
C VAL A 67 -2.25 -6.97 -4.84
N PHE A 68 -2.57 -8.26 -4.68
CA PHE A 68 -3.94 -8.76 -4.80
C PHE A 68 -4.88 -8.17 -3.74
N LEU A 69 -4.43 -8.05 -2.49
CA LEU A 69 -5.19 -7.40 -1.42
C LEU A 69 -5.40 -5.91 -1.70
N SER A 70 -4.36 -5.19 -2.13
CA SER A 70 -4.43 -3.77 -2.45
C SER A 70 -5.39 -3.50 -3.62
N LEU A 71 -5.26 -4.26 -4.72
CA LEU A 71 -6.17 -4.16 -5.86
C LEU A 71 -7.59 -4.58 -5.46
N GLY A 72 -7.75 -5.67 -4.72
CA GLY A 72 -9.05 -6.15 -4.24
C GLY A 72 -9.78 -5.11 -3.39
N LEU A 73 -9.07 -4.48 -2.45
CA LEU A 73 -9.60 -3.39 -1.64
C LEU A 73 -9.91 -2.15 -2.51
N SER A 74 -9.03 -1.79 -3.43
CA SER A 74 -9.24 -0.62 -4.29
C SER A 74 -10.44 -0.77 -5.23
N PHE A 75 -10.59 -1.96 -5.85
CA PHE A 75 -11.76 -2.31 -6.64
C PHE A 75 -13.03 -2.42 -5.76
N GLY A 76 -12.94 -2.99 -4.55
CA GLY A 76 -14.06 -3.09 -3.62
C GLY A 76 -14.59 -1.71 -3.18
N VAL A 77 -13.69 -0.82 -2.78
CA VAL A 77 -14.01 0.56 -2.40
C VAL A 77 -14.56 1.35 -3.60
N THR A 78 -14.09 1.10 -4.82
CA THR A 78 -14.58 1.78 -6.04
C THR A 78 -15.94 1.22 -6.52
N PHE A 79 -16.19 -0.08 -6.31
CA PHE A 79 -17.41 -0.73 -6.76
C PHE A 79 -18.66 -0.25 -6.01
N PHE A 80 -18.56 -0.01 -4.71
CA PHE A 80 -19.68 0.45 -3.88
C PHE A 80 -20.30 1.80 -4.34
N PRO A 81 -19.53 2.90 -4.51
CA PRO A 81 -20.04 4.16 -5.01
C PRO A 81 -20.44 4.09 -6.49
N ALA A 82 -19.75 3.30 -7.32
CA ALA A 82 -20.13 3.12 -8.72
C ALA A 82 -21.50 2.44 -8.87
N ARG A 83 -21.78 1.43 -8.04
CA ARG A 83 -23.08 0.74 -8.02
C ARG A 83 -24.19 1.64 -7.46
N ARG A 84 -23.86 2.50 -6.50
CA ARG A 84 -24.78 3.52 -5.96
C ARG A 84 -25.09 4.61 -6.99
N ALA A 85 -24.10 5.06 -7.75
CA ALA A 85 -24.27 6.05 -8.82
C ALA A 85 -25.06 5.51 -10.02
N ALA A 86 -24.85 4.23 -10.39
CA ALA A 86 -25.59 3.59 -11.48
C ALA A 86 -27.08 3.34 -11.17
N ARG A 87 -27.50 3.43 -9.90
CA ARG A 87 -28.91 3.35 -9.49
C ARG A 87 -29.59 4.70 -9.31
N MET A 88 -28.89 5.82 -9.53
CA MET A 88 -29.54 7.12 -9.55
C MET A 88 -30.33 7.26 -10.86
N ASN A 89 -31.65 7.28 -10.75
CA ASN A 89 -32.56 7.43 -11.88
C ASN A 89 -32.39 8.86 -12.46
N PRO A 90 -32.23 9.01 -13.79
CA PRO A 90 -31.96 10.30 -14.44
C PRO A 90 -33.15 11.28 -14.40
N VAL A 91 -34.27 10.90 -13.79
CA VAL A 91 -35.52 11.68 -13.74
C VAL A 91 -35.58 12.64 -12.53
N GLU A 92 -34.82 12.41 -11.46
CA GLU A 92 -34.78 13.33 -10.30
C GLU A 92 -33.74 14.45 -10.43
N ALA A 93 -32.74 14.30 -11.31
CA ALA A 93 -31.74 15.34 -11.55
C ALA A 93 -32.31 16.54 -12.34
N LEU A 94 -33.25 16.29 -13.26
CA LEU A 94 -33.92 17.31 -14.09
C LEU A 94 -35.10 18.02 -13.39
N ARG A 95 -35.55 17.54 -12.21
CA ARG A 95 -36.67 18.16 -11.47
C ARG A 95 -36.23 19.27 -10.49
N TYR A 96 -34.92 19.51 -10.42
CA TYR A 96 -34.32 20.57 -9.61
C TYR A 96 -33.44 21.51 -10.46
N GLU A 97 -33.59 21.46 -11.79
CA GLU A 97 -33.16 22.52 -12.71
C GLU A 97 -34.24 23.62 -12.78
#